data_AF-D3DD62-F1
#
_entry.id   AF-D3DD62-F1
#
_cell.length_a   1.000
_cell.length_b   1.000
_cell.length_c   1.000
_cell.angle_alpha   90.00
_cell.angle_beta   90.00
_cell.angle_gamma   90.00
#
_symmetry.space_group_name_H-M   'P 1'
#
loop_
_entity.id
_entity.type
_entity.pdbx_description
1 polymer ?
#
loop_
_entity_poly.entity_id
_entity_poly.type
_entity_poly.pdbx_seq_one_letter_code
_entity_poly.pdbx_strand_id
1 'polypeptide(L)'
;MTETARPERDRPWIIRTYAGHSSPAESNALYRRNLAKGQTGLSVAFDLPTQTGYDPDHVLARGEVGKVGVPIAHLGDMRALFDQIPLGKMNTSMTINATAMWLLALYQVAAEEQGAQPAELTGTTQNDIIKEYLSRGTYVFPPGPSLRLITDLVAYTVTEIPRWNP
;
A
#
# COMPACT_ATOMS: atom_id res chain seq x y z
N MET A 1 -23.51 -47.30 -5.41
CA MET A 1 -23.61 -45.88 -5.78
C MET A 1 -22.55 -45.14 -4.97
N THR A 2 -21.46 -44.74 -5.60
CA THR A 2 -20.42 -43.91 -4.97
C THR A 2 -20.94 -42.49 -4.91
N GLU A 3 -21.25 -42.03 -3.70
CA GLU A 3 -21.64 -40.66 -3.40
C GLU A 3 -20.43 -39.75 -3.67
N THR A 4 -20.45 -39.04 -4.81
CA THR A 4 -19.42 -38.06 -5.13
C THR A 4 -19.61 -36.86 -4.21
N ALA A 5 -18.69 -36.70 -3.24
CA ALA A 5 -18.65 -35.54 -2.37
C ALA A 5 -18.62 -34.25 -3.23
N ARG A 6 -19.49 -33.29 -2.92
CA ARG A 6 -19.46 -31.97 -3.57
C ARG A 6 -18.11 -31.29 -3.29
N PRO A 7 -17.51 -30.62 -4.29
CA PRO A 7 -16.27 -29.88 -4.06
C PRO A 7 -16.47 -28.83 -2.97
N GLU A 8 -15.43 -28.67 -2.15
CA GLU A 8 -15.41 -27.65 -1.08
C GLU A 8 -15.61 -26.26 -1.69
N ARG A 9 -16.43 -25.43 -1.04
CA ARG A 9 -16.69 -24.08 -1.52
C ARG A 9 -15.46 -23.21 -1.32
N ASP A 10 -15.07 -22.49 -2.36
CA ASP A 10 -13.99 -21.50 -2.28
C ASP A 10 -14.28 -20.44 -1.20
N ARG A 11 -13.19 -19.92 -0.63
CA ARG A 11 -13.28 -18.80 0.30
C ARG A 11 -13.83 -17.56 -0.44
N PRO A 12 -14.70 -16.75 0.19
CA PRO A 12 -15.17 -15.51 -0.41
C PRO A 12 -14.01 -14.54 -0.68
N TRP A 13 -14.18 -13.69 -1.68
CA TRP A 13 -13.19 -12.65 -2.01
C TRP A 13 -13.04 -11.62 -0.87
N ILE A 14 -11.88 -10.97 -0.82
CA ILE A 14 -11.59 -9.89 0.13
C ILE A 14 -12.36 -8.64 -0.31
N ILE A 15 -13.08 -8.01 0.62
CA ILE A 15 -13.72 -6.71 0.40
C ILE A 15 -12.70 -5.64 0.74
N ARG A 16 -12.19 -4.97 -0.28
CA ARG A 16 -11.09 -4.01 -0.16
C ARG A 16 -11.41 -2.71 -0.87
N THR A 17 -11.99 -1.76 -0.15
CA THR A 17 -12.34 -0.44 -0.70
C THR A 17 -11.09 0.41 -0.83
N TYR A 18 -10.85 0.92 -2.04
CA TYR A 18 -9.82 1.91 -2.33
C TYR A 18 -10.18 3.26 -1.73
N ALA A 19 -9.37 3.75 -0.81
CA ALA A 19 -9.65 4.97 -0.05
C ALA A 19 -8.37 5.66 0.45
N GLY A 20 -8.48 6.96 0.64
CA GLY A 20 -7.42 7.84 1.14
C GLY A 20 -7.69 9.25 0.63
N HIS A 21 -7.69 10.24 1.52
CA HIS A 21 -7.84 11.66 1.15
C HIS A 21 -7.47 12.55 2.33
N SER A 22 -7.21 13.82 2.05
CA SER A 22 -6.96 14.88 3.04
C SER A 22 -5.70 14.60 3.87
N SER A 23 -5.82 14.09 5.09
CA SER A 23 -4.69 13.81 5.98
C SER A 23 -4.58 12.33 6.39
N PRO A 24 -3.42 11.89 6.91
CA PRO A 24 -3.27 10.54 7.46
C PRO A 24 -4.29 10.20 8.55
N ALA A 25 -4.57 11.15 9.46
CA ALA A 25 -5.52 10.95 10.55
C ALA A 25 -6.97 10.80 10.05
N GLU A 26 -7.39 11.60 9.07
CA GLU A 26 -8.73 11.50 8.49
C GLU A 26 -8.91 10.23 7.66
N SER A 27 -7.87 9.83 6.92
CA SER A 27 -7.83 8.57 6.19
C SER A 27 -7.88 7.37 7.13
N ASN A 28 -7.16 7.42 8.26
CA ASN A 28 -7.25 6.41 9.33
C ASN A 28 -8.68 6.28 9.86
N ALA A 29 -9.31 7.41 10.21
CA ALA A 29 -10.69 7.42 10.71
C ALA A 29 -11.66 6.80 9.69
N LEU A 30 -11.46 7.06 8.39
CA LEU A 30 -12.23 6.43 7.32
C LEU A 30 -12.00 4.91 7.26
N TYR A 31 -10.74 4.45 7.32
CA TYR A 31 -10.40 3.03 7.31
C TYR A 31 -11.06 2.28 8.47
N ARG A 32 -10.94 2.82 9.68
CA ARG A 32 -11.54 2.23 10.88
C ARG A 32 -13.07 2.15 10.78
N ARG A 33 -13.73 3.19 10.27
CA ARG A 33 -15.17 3.16 10.00
C ARG A 33 -15.56 2.07 9.00
N ASN A 34 -14.77 1.86 7.95
CA ASN A 34 -15.07 0.85 6.95
C ASN A 34 -14.81 -0.58 7.48
N LEU A 35 -13.73 -0.78 8.24
CA LEU A 35 -13.45 -2.05 8.91
C LEU A 35 -14.60 -2.42 9.88
N ALA A 36 -15.10 -1.45 10.66
CA ALA A 36 -16.25 -1.65 11.54
C ALA A 36 -17.55 -2.00 10.78
N LYS A 37 -17.64 -1.66 9.48
CA LYS A 37 -18.77 -2.00 8.59
C LYS A 37 -18.57 -3.30 7.81
N GLY A 38 -17.52 -4.08 8.10
CA GLY A 38 -17.27 -5.38 7.49
C GLY A 38 -16.31 -5.39 6.31
N GLN A 39 -15.57 -4.30 6.05
CA GLN A 39 -14.42 -4.34 5.14
C GLN A 39 -13.36 -5.30 5.69
N THR A 40 -12.80 -6.16 4.85
CA THR A 40 -11.89 -7.26 5.27
C THR A 40 -10.43 -7.07 4.86
N GLY A 41 -10.12 -6.01 4.10
CA GLY A 41 -8.75 -5.59 3.80
C GLY A 41 -8.70 -4.11 3.46
N LEU A 42 -7.51 -3.50 3.51
CA LEU A 42 -7.30 -2.08 3.23
C LEU A 42 -6.74 -1.87 1.82
N SER A 43 -7.10 -0.78 1.16
CA SER A 43 -6.51 -0.33 -0.10
C SER A 43 -6.26 1.17 -0.05
N VAL A 44 -4.98 1.54 0.00
CA VAL A 44 -4.51 2.91 0.24
C VAL A 44 -4.36 3.67 -1.06
N ALA A 45 -5.02 4.82 -1.15
CA ALA A 45 -4.86 5.82 -2.19
C ALA A 45 -3.91 6.92 -1.72
N PHE A 46 -2.76 7.09 -2.37
CA PHE A 46 -1.79 8.14 -2.05
C PHE A 46 -2.01 9.39 -2.90
N ASP A 47 -1.65 10.56 -2.39
CA ASP A 47 -1.73 11.80 -3.16
C ASP A 47 -0.68 11.85 -4.30
N LEU A 48 -0.78 12.87 -5.15
CA LEU A 48 0.11 12.98 -6.31
C LEU A 48 1.58 13.25 -5.91
N PRO A 49 1.89 14.14 -4.94
CA PRO A 49 3.25 14.31 -4.44
C PRO A 49 3.89 13.00 -3.95
N THR A 50 3.20 12.23 -3.11
CA THR A 50 3.70 10.92 -2.61
C THR A 50 3.94 9.94 -3.76
N GLN A 51 3.04 9.90 -4.75
CA GLN A 51 3.21 9.05 -5.94
C GLN A 51 4.43 9.44 -6.79
N THR A 52 4.78 10.73 -6.81
CA THR A 52 5.86 11.28 -7.66
C THR A 52 7.14 11.61 -6.88
N GLY A 53 7.22 11.22 -5.61
CA GLY A 53 8.43 11.35 -4.80
C GLY A 53 8.75 12.76 -4.33
N TYR A 54 7.75 13.64 -4.25
CA TYR A 54 7.90 14.98 -3.69
C TYR A 54 7.38 15.06 -2.26
N ASP A 55 8.16 15.72 -1.40
CA ASP A 55 7.69 16.13 -0.09
C ASP A 55 6.60 17.22 -0.20
N PRO A 56 5.70 17.33 0.81
CA PRO A 56 4.58 18.26 0.77
C PRO A 56 4.96 19.75 0.65
N ASP A 57 6.17 20.12 1.09
CA ASP A 57 6.68 21.50 1.02
C ASP A 57 7.40 21.81 -0.31
N HIS A 58 7.58 20.81 -1.17
CA HIS A 58 8.20 20.98 -2.47
C HIS A 58 7.35 21.90 -3.37
N VAL A 59 8.01 22.78 -4.14
CA VAL A 59 7.32 23.77 -4.98
C VAL A 59 6.33 23.15 -5.98
N LEU A 60 6.66 21.96 -6.50
CA LEU A 60 5.80 21.21 -7.44
C LEU A 60 4.63 20.48 -6.77
N ALA A 61 4.64 20.32 -5.44
CA ALA A 61 3.57 19.67 -4.70
C ALA A 61 2.41 20.62 -4.35
N ARG A 62 2.62 21.94 -4.48
CA ARG A 62 1.65 22.97 -4.10
C ARG A 62 0.30 22.75 -4.78
N GLY A 63 -0.75 22.65 -3.97
CA GLY A 63 -2.13 22.46 -4.43
C GLY A 63 -2.53 21.02 -4.72
N GLU A 64 -1.62 20.06 -4.62
CA GLU A 64 -1.88 18.64 -4.86
C GLU A 64 -1.76 17.77 -3.60
N VAL A 65 -1.17 18.30 -2.52
CA VAL A 65 -1.05 17.64 -1.22
C VAL A 65 -2.44 17.26 -0.69
N GLY A 66 -2.66 15.97 -0.44
CA GLY A 66 -3.90 15.44 0.14
C GLY A 66 -5.15 15.50 -0.75
N LYS A 67 -5.04 16.00 -1.99
CA LYS A 67 -6.20 16.30 -2.85
C LYS A 67 -6.86 15.05 -3.43
N VAL A 68 -6.05 14.08 -3.86
CA VAL A 68 -6.51 12.86 -4.54
C VAL A 68 -6.17 11.57 -3.79
N GLY A 69 -5.63 11.71 -2.58
CA GLY A 69 -5.13 10.60 -1.78
C GLY A 69 -4.56 11.10 -0.46
N VAL A 70 -4.04 10.18 0.36
CA VAL A 70 -3.34 10.53 1.60
C VAL A 70 -1.90 10.98 1.30
N PRO A 71 -1.41 12.10 1.89
CA PRO A 71 -0.01 12.48 1.82
C PRO A 71 0.82 11.64 2.80
N ILE A 72 1.94 11.09 2.34
CA ILE A 72 2.92 10.38 3.19
C ILE A 72 4.32 10.86 2.82
N ALA A 73 4.92 11.67 3.68
CA ALA A 73 6.29 12.17 3.51
C ALA A 73 7.29 11.31 4.30
N HIS A 74 6.88 10.90 5.50
CA HIS A 74 7.77 10.22 6.45
C HIS A 74 7.05 9.18 7.31
N LEU A 75 7.82 8.44 8.12
CA LEU A 75 7.30 7.40 9.02
C LEU A 75 6.20 7.90 9.97
N GLY A 76 6.26 9.17 10.41
CA GLY A 76 5.23 9.77 11.25
C GLY A 76 3.83 9.75 10.61
N ASP A 77 3.75 9.92 9.30
CA ASP A 77 2.47 9.90 8.57
C ASP A 77 1.96 8.47 8.43
N MET A 78 2.87 7.52 8.21
CA MET A 78 2.52 6.10 8.15
C MET A 78 1.98 5.60 9.50
N ARG A 79 2.59 6.03 10.61
CA ARG A 79 2.09 5.80 11.97
C ARG A 79 0.69 6.37 12.15
N ALA A 80 0.48 7.62 11.76
CA ALA A 80 -0.83 8.28 11.87
C ALA A 80 -1.89 7.59 10.98
N LEU A 81 -1.52 7.14 9.78
CA LEU A 81 -2.41 6.45 8.85
C LEU A 81 -2.91 5.11 9.41
N PHE A 82 -2.06 4.39 10.16
CA PHE A 82 -2.37 3.06 10.69
C PHE A 82 -2.52 3.01 12.21
N ASP A 83 -2.72 4.16 12.86
CA ASP A 83 -3.02 4.21 14.28
C ASP A 83 -4.24 3.35 14.62
N GLN A 84 -4.13 2.52 15.66
CA GLN A 84 -5.17 1.57 16.09
C GLN A 84 -5.62 0.56 15.02
N ILE A 85 -4.83 0.35 13.96
CA ILE A 85 -5.02 -0.70 12.95
C ILE A 85 -3.84 -1.68 13.07
N PRO A 86 -4.06 -2.95 13.48
CA PRO A 86 -2.98 -3.91 13.71
C PRO A 86 -2.43 -4.46 12.39
N LEU A 87 -1.33 -3.88 11.90
CA LEU A 87 -0.78 -4.16 10.56
C LEU A 87 -0.44 -5.64 10.33
N GLY A 88 0.12 -6.34 11.32
CA GLY A 88 0.42 -7.78 11.23
C GLY A 88 -0.79 -8.69 11.07
N LYS A 89 -2.01 -8.16 11.23
CA LYS A 89 -3.28 -8.90 11.04
C LYS A 89 -4.07 -8.43 9.83
N MET A 90 -3.63 -7.37 9.15
CA MET A 90 -4.33 -6.79 8.01
C MET A 90 -3.82 -7.34 6.70
N ASN A 91 -4.71 -7.36 5.71
CA ASN A 91 -4.32 -7.46 4.31
C ASN A 91 -4.40 -6.06 3.70
N THR A 92 -3.24 -5.45 3.42
CA THR A 92 -3.14 -4.04 2.97
C THR A 92 -2.64 -3.95 1.54
N SER A 93 -3.33 -3.20 0.69
CA SER A 93 -2.92 -2.91 -0.68
C SER A 93 -2.49 -1.46 -0.75
N MET A 94 -1.37 -1.19 -1.38
CA MET A 94 -0.84 0.14 -1.60
C MET A 94 -0.80 0.38 -3.11
N THR A 95 -1.68 1.25 -3.61
CA THR A 95 -1.69 1.65 -5.02
C THR A 95 -0.58 2.66 -5.27
N ILE A 96 0.65 2.15 -5.32
CA ILE A 96 1.87 2.94 -5.41
C ILE A 96 2.87 2.24 -6.36
N ASN A 97 3.61 3.04 -7.13
CA ASN A 97 4.46 2.56 -8.22
C ASN A 97 5.91 3.07 -8.09
N ALA A 98 6.22 4.26 -8.61
CA ALA A 98 7.60 4.76 -8.63
C ALA A 98 8.27 4.85 -7.25
N THR A 99 7.49 5.12 -6.21
CA THR A 99 7.93 5.19 -4.81
C THR A 99 7.59 3.94 -3.99
N ALA A 100 7.17 2.83 -4.63
CA ALA A 100 6.67 1.64 -3.94
C ALA A 100 7.64 1.06 -2.90
N MET A 101 8.93 1.01 -3.23
CA MET A 101 9.96 0.51 -2.31
C MET A 101 10.06 1.36 -1.04
N TRP A 102 9.97 2.69 -1.18
CA TRP A 102 9.99 3.62 -0.05
C TRP A 102 8.76 3.43 0.84
N LEU A 103 7.56 3.38 0.24
CA LEU A 103 6.32 3.22 1.00
C LEU A 103 6.21 1.84 1.67
N LEU A 104 6.76 0.78 1.04
CA LEU A 104 6.86 -0.53 1.66
C LEU A 104 7.81 -0.52 2.86
N ALA A 105 8.96 0.15 2.77
CA ALA A 105 9.87 0.30 3.90
C ALA A 105 9.21 1.04 5.08
N LEU A 106 8.51 2.16 4.82
CA LEU A 106 7.77 2.88 5.85
C LEU A 106 6.66 2.02 6.47
N TYR A 107 5.93 1.26 5.65
CA TYR A 107 4.88 0.35 6.11
C TYR A 107 5.44 -0.76 6.99
N GLN A 108 6.56 -1.38 6.59
CA GLN A 108 7.24 -2.41 7.37
C GLN A 108 7.66 -1.87 8.74
N VAL A 109 8.38 -0.73 8.77
CA VAL A 109 8.85 -0.15 10.04
C VAL A 109 7.69 0.23 10.95
N ALA A 110 6.61 0.80 10.40
CA ALA A 110 5.41 1.08 11.18
C ALA A 110 4.77 -0.19 11.76
N ALA A 111 4.84 -1.32 11.06
CA ALA A 111 4.34 -2.60 11.56
C ALA A 111 5.27 -3.23 12.61
N GLU A 112 6.58 -3.12 12.44
CA GLU A 112 7.59 -3.55 13.43
C GLU A 112 7.43 -2.79 14.75
N GLU A 113 7.13 -1.48 14.71
CA GLU A 113 6.82 -0.68 15.90
C GLU A 113 5.53 -1.12 16.61
N GLN A 114 4.60 -1.75 15.89
CA GLN A 114 3.41 -2.39 16.47
C GLN A 114 3.72 -3.82 17.00
N GLY A 115 4.95 -4.31 16.83
CA GLY A 115 5.40 -5.63 17.25
C GLY A 115 5.17 -6.75 16.23
N ALA A 116 4.78 -6.42 14.98
CA ALA A 116 4.64 -7.41 13.92
C ALA A 116 6.01 -7.75 13.31
N GLN A 117 6.21 -9.02 12.95
CA GLN A 117 7.40 -9.42 12.19
C GLN A 117 7.18 -9.17 10.69
N PRO A 118 8.22 -8.87 9.89
CA PRO A 118 8.09 -8.73 8.44
C PRO A 118 7.40 -9.92 7.77
N ALA A 119 7.72 -11.15 8.19
CA ALA A 119 7.08 -12.38 7.71
C ALA A 119 5.58 -12.49 8.04
N GLU A 120 5.03 -11.60 8.88
CA GLU A 120 3.61 -11.49 9.20
C GLU A 120 2.81 -10.62 8.24
N LEU A 121 3.48 -9.71 7.55
CA LEU A 121 2.82 -8.72 6.73
C LEU A 121 2.23 -9.37 5.48
N THR A 122 0.94 -9.15 5.30
CA THR A 122 0.20 -9.63 4.13
C THR A 122 -0.31 -8.41 3.37
N GLY A 123 -0.06 -8.35 2.08
CA GLY A 123 -0.45 -7.18 1.32
C GLY A 123 0.01 -7.17 -0.12
N THR A 124 -0.11 -6.00 -0.74
CA THR A 124 0.20 -5.79 -2.15
C THR A 124 0.77 -4.40 -2.36
N THR A 125 1.88 -4.28 -3.08
CA THR A 125 2.28 -3.05 -3.77
C THR A 125 1.84 -3.15 -5.22
N GLN A 126 1.37 -2.06 -5.83
CA GLN A 126 1.01 -2.13 -7.25
C GLN A 126 2.24 -2.32 -8.14
N ASN A 127 3.29 -1.54 -7.89
CA ASN A 127 4.66 -1.75 -8.39
C ASN A 127 4.82 -2.05 -9.90
N ASP A 128 3.89 -1.56 -10.72
CA ASP A 128 3.92 -1.72 -12.17
C ASP A 128 4.33 -0.38 -12.80
N ILE A 129 5.62 -0.22 -13.08
CA ILE A 129 6.14 1.01 -13.70
C ILE A 129 5.89 1.05 -15.22
N ILE A 130 5.68 -0.09 -15.87
CA ILE A 130 5.55 -0.11 -17.34
C ILE A 130 4.27 0.63 -17.73
N LYS A 131 3.16 0.38 -17.02
CA LYS A 131 1.92 1.15 -17.22
C LYS A 131 2.07 2.64 -16.91
N GLU A 132 3.02 3.04 -16.05
CA GLU A 132 3.23 4.44 -15.72
C GLU A 132 3.73 5.22 -16.93
N TYR A 133 4.66 4.63 -17.69
CA TYR A 133 5.14 5.24 -18.93
C TYR A 133 4.09 5.25 -20.05
N LEU A 134 3.20 4.26 -20.08
CA LEU A 134 2.25 4.08 -21.18
C LEU A 134 0.94 4.88 -21.01
N SER A 135 0.43 5.03 -19.78
CA SER A 135 -0.93 5.54 -19.59
C SER A 135 -1.18 6.35 -18.32
N ARG A 136 -0.40 6.16 -17.25
CA ARG A 136 -0.73 6.75 -15.93
C ARG A 136 0.11 7.99 -15.56
N GLY A 137 1.37 8.03 -15.96
CA GLY A 137 2.22 9.22 -15.86
C GLY A 137 2.82 9.54 -14.48
N THR A 138 2.76 8.65 -13.48
CA THR A 138 3.38 8.89 -12.16
C THR A 138 4.74 8.19 -11.99
N TYR A 139 5.53 8.16 -13.06
CA TYR A 139 6.92 7.71 -13.02
C TYR A 139 7.86 8.82 -12.50
N VAL A 140 8.98 8.42 -11.88
CA VAL A 140 10.01 9.35 -11.36
C VAL A 140 11.32 9.19 -12.13
N PHE A 141 11.79 7.96 -12.29
CA PHE A 141 13.07 7.66 -12.95
C PHE A 141 12.86 7.23 -14.42
N PRO A 142 13.91 7.20 -15.24
CA PRO A 142 13.88 6.53 -16.54
C PRO A 142 13.64 5.01 -16.41
N PRO A 143 13.25 4.31 -17.50
CA PRO A 143 12.86 2.90 -17.44
C PRO A 143 13.90 1.95 -16.83
N GLY A 144 15.19 2.13 -17.12
CA GLY A 144 16.26 1.26 -16.62
C GLY A 144 16.33 1.23 -15.08
N PRO A 145 16.56 2.38 -14.41
CA PRO A 145 16.54 2.46 -12.96
C PRO A 145 15.21 2.02 -12.32
N SER A 146 14.06 2.31 -12.94
CA SER A 146 12.77 1.88 -12.40
C SER A 146 12.59 0.36 -12.42
N LEU A 147 13.00 -0.31 -13.51
CA LEU A 147 12.97 -1.78 -13.58
C LEU A 147 13.89 -2.41 -12.54
N ARG A 148 15.03 -1.77 -12.25
CA ARG A 148 15.92 -2.21 -11.16
C ARG A 148 15.19 -2.12 -9.81
N LEU A 149 14.55 -1.00 -9.49
CA LEU A 149 13.82 -0.84 -8.22
C LEU A 149 12.69 -1.85 -8.06
N ILE A 150 11.94 -2.15 -9.12
CA ILE A 150 10.94 -3.23 -9.10
C ILE A 150 11.61 -4.56 -8.77
N THR A 151 12.71 -4.89 -9.46
CA THR A 151 13.44 -6.15 -9.26
C THR A 151 13.95 -6.28 -7.83
N ASP A 152 14.52 -5.20 -7.28
CA ASP A 152 15.03 -5.16 -5.92
C ASP A 152 13.89 -5.33 -4.89
N LEU A 153 12.71 -4.71 -5.11
CA LEU A 153 11.53 -4.88 -4.25
C LEU A 153 11.03 -6.33 -4.28
N VAL A 154 10.92 -6.93 -5.48
CA VAL A 154 10.52 -8.34 -5.64
C VAL A 154 11.51 -9.25 -4.91
N ALA A 155 12.82 -9.09 -5.12
CA ALA A 155 13.84 -9.91 -4.47
C ALA A 155 13.80 -9.80 -2.94
N TYR A 156 13.60 -8.59 -2.42
CA TYR A 156 13.46 -8.34 -0.98
C TYR A 156 12.21 -9.02 -0.40
N THR A 157 11.04 -8.84 -1.01
CA THR A 157 9.79 -9.42 -0.49
C THR A 157 9.78 -10.95 -0.52
N VAL A 158 10.41 -11.58 -1.52
CA VAL A 158 10.54 -13.04 -1.58
C VAL A 158 11.27 -13.61 -0.36
N THR A 159 12.22 -12.87 0.21
CA THR A 159 13.07 -13.33 1.31
C THR A 159 12.57 -12.85 2.67
N GLU A 160 12.24 -11.55 2.79
CA GLU A 160 11.95 -10.91 4.08
C GLU A 160 10.45 -10.78 4.37
N ILE A 161 9.59 -10.68 3.33
CA ILE A 161 8.14 -10.49 3.47
C ILE A 161 7.36 -11.48 2.58
N PRO A 162 7.50 -12.81 2.81
CA PRO A 162 7.03 -13.85 1.88
C PRO A 162 5.51 -13.90 1.65
N ARG A 163 4.72 -13.17 2.44
CA ARG A 163 3.26 -13.03 2.29
C ARG A 163 2.84 -11.75 1.54
N TRP A 164 3.81 -10.97 1.07
CA TRP A 164 3.58 -9.79 0.26
C TRP A 164 3.47 -10.14 -1.21
N ASN A 165 2.56 -9.46 -1.91
CA ASN A 165 2.48 -9.49 -3.36
C ASN A 165 3.25 -8.25 -3.86
N PRO A 166 4.50 -8.41 -4.33
CA PRO A 166 5.36 -7.28 -4.66
C PRO A 166 4.85 -6.42 -5.80
#